data_AF-A0A6A5AFZ8-F1
#
_entry.id   AF-A0A6A5AFZ8-F1
#
_cell.length_a   1.000
_cell.length_b   1.000
_cell.length_c   1.000
_cell.angle_alpha   90.00
_cell.angle_beta   90.00
_cell.angle_gamma   90.00
#
_symmetry.space_group_name_H-M   'P 1'
#
loop_
_entity.id
_entity.type
_entity.pdbx_description
1 polymer ?
#
loop_
_entity_poly.entity_id
_entity_poly.type
_entity_poly.pdbx_seq_one_letter_code
_entity_poly.pdbx_strand_id
1 'polypeptide(L)'
;MRVGIRETKTSSRVQSIWRLKYRRVGVALGLAYIVMSLTCSIYYLGLLKPAFLNDIWWANYTPSGYQALLIDIFNDALTTRASGELDLLSAVMDKRYMTPSSTTNVWPTYVRRLVFNELTSVEYAVESLRKVNSFWSMWILTPYCWVDFNQWYEIALTRSRQLRCVKRFSANGAVYMETMLRNVVWDEYMQSFGGDSGMFAVPIQRWLETSLDGRHWLLATSTARATTSEIEEAAYWKSHNISSFEVQWLNYWQTGISETMRIDNALGMSLDIPLKNVPRTDETWTSVVLYWMPINDLNTMLTENRSLVHAAPDSFLNYPPVNIELYLGIQPVNGTYPRQIGAFRATLGPFTAVDSYYVRVPVPLQALVTAFHDTLQSEVATNPALRTPLDGMVDSLVMYAPPASWLDPSLAFYGGNPVCLGGAPQAFVQQAFNFYDICTSQRPLTTDFNKYSVLFAGLATRNQPIGSLCDGQEDVLGCRLAVHHMLASIPAFDTVVQT
;
A
#
# COMPACT_ATOMS: atom_id res chain seq x y z
N MET A 1 106.80 -50.46 -3.53
CA MET A 1 105.43 -51.00 -3.63
C MET A 1 104.49 -50.07 -2.88
N ARG A 2 103.45 -49.57 -3.56
CA ARG A 2 102.24 -48.85 -3.09
C ARG A 2 102.37 -47.54 -2.27
N VAL A 3 102.28 -46.45 -3.02
CA VAL A 3 101.38 -45.27 -2.89
C VAL A 3 100.87 -44.92 -1.48
N GLY A 4 101.36 -43.79 -0.94
CA GLY A 4 100.76 -43.09 0.19
C GLY A 4 100.06 -41.81 -0.29
N ILE A 5 98.74 -41.75 -0.13
CA ILE A 5 97.92 -40.57 -0.43
C ILE A 5 97.89 -39.66 0.80
N ARG A 6 98.22 -38.38 0.59
CA ARG A 6 98.02 -37.27 1.52
C ARG A 6 96.52 -36.98 1.66
N GLU A 7 96.03 -36.86 2.88
CA GLU A 7 94.76 -36.17 3.16
C GLU A 7 94.94 -35.03 4.16
N THR A 8 94.25 -33.93 3.86
CA THR A 8 94.33 -32.58 4.41
C THR A 8 93.39 -32.40 5.61
N LYS A 9 93.94 -32.14 6.81
CA LYS A 9 93.16 -31.97 8.06
C LYS A 9 92.79 -30.52 8.45
N THR A 10 93.15 -29.51 7.66
CA THR A 10 92.85 -28.09 7.94
C THR A 10 91.50 -27.58 7.44
N SER A 11 90.75 -28.38 6.66
CA SER A 11 89.49 -27.94 6.02
C SER A 11 88.24 -28.09 6.92
N SER A 12 88.20 -29.07 7.83
CA SER A 12 86.94 -29.45 8.50
C SER A 12 86.47 -28.50 9.61
N ARG A 13 87.38 -27.82 10.32
CA ARG A 13 87.04 -26.90 11.44
C ARG A 13 86.54 -25.54 10.96
N VAL A 14 87.07 -25.04 9.85
CA VAL A 14 86.60 -23.81 9.21
C VAL A 14 85.27 -24.07 8.52
N GLN A 15 85.12 -25.19 7.78
CA GLN A 15 83.83 -25.56 7.19
C GLN A 15 82.71 -25.77 8.24
N SER A 16 83.00 -26.25 9.45
CA SER A 16 81.96 -26.42 10.49
C SER A 16 81.50 -25.11 11.10
N ILE A 17 82.41 -24.16 11.38
CA ILE A 17 82.08 -22.83 11.92
C ILE A 17 81.32 -22.00 10.88
N TRP A 18 81.74 -22.05 9.61
CA TRP A 18 81.02 -21.39 8.51
C TRP A 18 79.63 -22.00 8.31
N ARG A 19 79.47 -23.33 8.33
CA ARG A 19 78.15 -24.00 8.27
C ARG A 19 77.25 -23.63 9.47
N LEU A 20 77.79 -23.49 10.68
CA LEU A 20 77.05 -23.02 11.87
C LEU A 20 76.62 -21.56 11.75
N LYS A 21 77.48 -20.68 11.20
CA LYS A 21 77.18 -19.26 10.99
C LYS A 21 76.12 -19.07 9.91
N TYR A 22 76.24 -19.78 8.77
CA TYR A 22 75.21 -19.81 7.72
C TYR A 22 73.90 -20.43 8.20
N ARG A 23 73.94 -21.46 9.05
CA ARG A 23 72.73 -22.04 9.67
C ARG A 23 72.05 -21.07 10.63
N ARG A 24 72.81 -20.32 11.45
CA ARG A 24 72.26 -19.29 12.34
C ARG A 24 71.66 -18.11 11.57
N VAL A 25 72.30 -17.67 10.49
CA VAL A 25 71.74 -16.65 9.58
C VAL A 25 70.48 -17.15 8.88
N GLY A 26 70.48 -18.40 8.40
CA GLY A 26 69.29 -19.03 7.81
C GLY A 26 68.12 -19.15 8.78
N VAL A 27 68.38 -19.51 10.04
CA VAL A 27 67.35 -19.54 11.10
C VAL A 27 66.83 -18.14 11.41
N ALA A 28 67.70 -17.13 11.49
CA ALA A 28 67.29 -15.74 11.73
C ALA A 28 66.45 -15.17 10.59
N LEU A 29 66.83 -15.43 9.33
CA LEU A 29 66.05 -15.04 8.15
C LEU A 29 64.70 -15.77 8.09
N GLY A 30 64.66 -17.06 8.44
CA GLY A 30 63.42 -17.82 8.56
C GLY A 30 62.48 -17.26 9.64
N LEU A 31 63.02 -16.91 10.82
CA LEU A 31 62.25 -16.26 11.89
C LEU A 31 61.75 -14.87 11.46
N ALA A 32 62.58 -14.05 10.82
CA ALA A 32 62.18 -12.74 10.32
C ALA A 32 61.07 -12.84 9.26
N TYR A 33 61.18 -13.81 8.34
CA TYR A 33 60.13 -14.10 7.36
C TYR A 33 58.81 -14.49 8.03
N ILE A 34 58.85 -15.36 9.04
CA ILE A 34 57.64 -15.79 9.78
C ILE A 34 57.00 -14.59 10.50
N VAL A 35 57.79 -13.79 11.22
CA VAL A 35 57.28 -12.62 11.95
C VAL A 35 56.69 -11.59 10.99
N MET A 36 57.39 -11.28 9.90
CA MET A 36 56.90 -10.34 8.89
C MET A 36 55.64 -10.86 8.21
N SER A 37 55.58 -12.14 7.83
CA SER A 37 54.39 -12.75 7.23
C SER A 37 53.19 -12.70 8.17
N LEU A 38 53.37 -13.06 9.45
CA LEU A 38 52.33 -12.97 10.48
C LEU A 38 51.85 -11.53 10.66
N THR A 39 52.78 -10.57 10.66
CA THR A 39 52.46 -9.14 10.83
C THR A 39 51.65 -8.63 9.63
N CYS A 40 52.05 -8.99 8.41
CA CYS A 40 51.30 -8.70 7.19
C CYS A 40 49.90 -9.35 7.21
N SER A 41 49.77 -10.58 7.67
CA SER A 41 48.46 -11.24 7.80
C SER A 41 47.56 -10.53 8.82
N ILE A 42 48.09 -10.16 9.99
CA ILE A 42 47.33 -9.40 11.00
C ILE A 42 46.91 -8.03 10.45
N TYR A 43 47.82 -7.33 9.78
CA TYR A 43 47.52 -6.04 9.15
C TYR A 43 46.46 -6.16 8.04
N TYR A 44 46.55 -7.20 7.21
CA TYR A 44 45.56 -7.47 6.17
C TYR A 44 44.17 -7.76 6.74
N LEU A 45 44.07 -8.54 7.81
CA LEU A 45 42.80 -8.75 8.52
C LEU A 45 42.27 -7.43 9.11
N GLY A 46 43.15 -6.57 9.60
CA GLY A 46 42.80 -5.22 10.07
C GLY A 46 42.21 -4.34 8.96
N LEU A 47 42.77 -4.41 7.75
CA LEU A 47 42.26 -3.69 6.57
C LEU A 47 40.89 -4.21 6.11
N LEU A 48 40.68 -5.53 6.13
CA LEU A 48 39.41 -6.13 5.71
C LEU A 48 38.29 -6.02 6.74
N LYS A 49 38.66 -5.92 8.03
CA LYS A 49 37.71 -5.92 9.14
C LYS A 49 36.51 -4.99 8.91
N PRO A 50 36.65 -3.70 8.55
CA PRO A 50 35.50 -2.80 8.43
C PRO A 50 34.50 -3.22 7.36
N ALA A 51 34.95 -3.82 6.25
CA ALA A 51 34.10 -4.30 5.17
C ALA A 51 33.42 -5.63 5.56
N PHE A 52 34.13 -6.54 6.22
CA PHE A 52 33.62 -7.88 6.54
C PHE A 52 32.71 -7.94 7.77
N LEU A 53 32.33 -6.79 8.34
CA LEU A 53 31.35 -6.73 9.43
C LEU A 53 29.90 -6.94 8.98
N ASN A 54 29.65 -6.98 7.66
CA ASN A 54 28.33 -7.21 7.08
C ASN A 54 28.42 -8.05 5.80
N ASP A 55 27.29 -8.62 5.38
CA ASP A 55 27.20 -9.56 4.26
C ASP A 55 27.36 -8.92 2.88
N ILE A 56 27.25 -7.58 2.78
CA ILE A 56 27.40 -6.82 1.53
C ILE A 56 28.82 -6.29 1.30
N TRP A 57 29.70 -6.46 2.29
CA TRP A 57 31.10 -6.04 2.26
C TRP A 57 31.29 -4.52 2.12
N TRP A 58 30.33 -3.75 2.65
CA TRP A 58 30.36 -2.29 2.65
C TRP A 58 30.92 -1.79 3.98
N ALA A 59 32.09 -1.15 3.95
CA ALA A 59 32.73 -0.62 5.16
C ALA A 59 31.78 0.26 5.99
N ASN A 60 31.69 -0.03 7.30
CA ASN A 60 30.86 0.66 8.28
C ASN A 60 29.34 0.59 8.06
N TYR A 61 28.86 -0.18 7.08
CA TYR A 61 27.43 -0.36 6.89
C TYR A 61 26.80 -1.09 8.08
N THR A 62 25.76 -0.48 8.66
CA THR A 62 25.05 -0.99 9.83
C THR A 62 23.54 -1.04 9.57
N PRO A 63 22.83 -2.05 10.11
CA PRO A 63 21.37 -2.14 9.98
C PRO A 63 20.62 -0.94 10.57
N SER A 64 21.05 -0.41 11.71
CA SER A 64 20.37 0.71 12.39
C SER A 64 20.74 2.09 11.83
N GLY A 65 21.86 2.19 11.12
CA GLY A 65 22.36 3.43 10.52
C GLY A 65 22.07 3.49 9.03
N TYR A 66 23.04 3.05 8.23
CA TYR A 66 23.03 3.15 6.77
C TYR A 66 21.85 2.41 6.13
N GLN A 67 21.53 1.19 6.60
CA GLN A 67 20.42 0.43 6.04
C GLN A 67 19.09 1.14 6.29
N ALA A 68 18.84 1.58 7.53
CA ALA A 68 17.62 2.30 7.88
C ALA A 68 17.47 3.61 7.08
N LEU A 69 18.58 4.35 6.88
CA LEU A 69 18.60 5.52 6.00
C LEU A 69 18.21 5.19 4.57
N LEU A 70 18.82 4.15 3.98
CA LEU A 70 18.48 3.71 2.62
C LEU A 70 17.02 3.30 2.51
N ILE A 71 16.51 2.51 3.46
CA ILE A 71 15.11 2.08 3.47
C ILE A 71 14.18 3.30 3.51
N ASP A 72 14.45 4.29 4.35
CA ASP A 72 13.62 5.50 4.43
C ASP A 72 13.69 6.35 3.15
N ILE A 73 14.87 6.50 2.54
CA ILE A 73 15.05 7.18 1.23
C ILE A 73 14.23 6.49 0.14
N PHE A 74 14.32 5.16 0.03
CA PHE A 74 13.55 4.39 -0.97
C PHE A 74 12.05 4.45 -0.68
N ASN A 75 11.64 4.38 0.58
CA ASN A 75 10.23 4.45 0.94
C ASN A 75 9.63 5.83 0.66
N ASP A 76 10.39 6.90 0.90
CA ASP A 76 10.00 8.27 0.53
C ASP A 76 9.88 8.43 -0.99
N ALA A 77 10.90 7.97 -1.74
CA ALA A 77 10.89 7.94 -3.19
C ALA A 77 9.66 7.21 -3.77
N LEU A 78 9.33 6.03 -3.25
CA LEU A 78 8.17 5.24 -3.69
C LEU A 78 6.83 5.93 -3.42
N THR A 79 6.78 6.96 -2.57
CA THR A 79 5.55 7.74 -2.38
C THR A 79 5.18 8.60 -3.58
N THR A 80 6.11 8.94 -4.49
CA THR A 80 5.83 9.83 -5.63
C THR A 80 6.16 9.21 -6.99
N ARG A 81 6.96 8.13 -7.03
CA ARG A 81 7.36 7.43 -8.27
C ARG A 81 7.31 5.92 -8.11
N ALA A 82 6.88 5.24 -9.17
CA ALA A 82 6.91 3.77 -9.25
C ALA A 82 8.20 3.22 -9.87
N SER A 83 8.92 4.04 -10.65
CA SER A 83 10.17 3.66 -11.32
C SER A 83 11.05 4.89 -11.59
N GLY A 84 12.32 4.66 -11.90
CA GLY A 84 13.29 5.69 -12.26
C GLY A 84 14.59 5.60 -11.46
N GLU A 85 15.53 6.48 -11.80
CA GLU A 85 16.80 6.61 -11.09
C GLU A 85 16.67 7.53 -9.88
N LEU A 86 17.46 7.25 -8.84
CA LEU A 86 17.54 8.07 -7.63
C LEU A 86 19.00 8.28 -7.28
N ASP A 87 19.43 9.54 -7.24
CA ASP A 87 20.75 9.90 -6.73
C ASP A 87 20.75 9.88 -5.20
N LEU A 88 21.28 8.80 -4.63
CA LEU A 88 21.42 8.60 -3.20
C LEU A 88 22.31 9.65 -2.52
N LEU A 89 23.21 10.32 -3.24
CA LEU A 89 24.10 11.33 -2.67
C LEU A 89 23.41 12.68 -2.47
N SER A 90 22.34 12.92 -3.23
CA SER A 90 21.49 14.12 -3.12
C SER A 90 20.34 13.95 -2.13
N ALA A 91 20.01 12.70 -1.75
CA ALA A 91 18.87 12.39 -0.91
C ALA A 91 19.10 12.82 0.55
N VAL A 92 18.14 13.55 1.13
CA VAL A 92 18.20 14.03 2.51
C VAL A 92 17.01 13.49 3.30
N MET A 93 17.29 12.91 4.46
CA MET A 93 16.27 12.51 5.43
C MET A 93 16.42 13.33 6.70
N ASP A 94 15.36 14.02 7.10
CA ASP A 94 15.29 14.69 8.40
C ASP A 94 14.97 13.68 9.50
N LYS A 95 15.95 12.82 9.76
CA LYS A 95 15.90 11.79 10.78
C LYS A 95 17.30 11.43 11.24
N ARG A 96 17.45 11.22 12.54
CA ARG A 96 18.72 10.82 13.15
C ARG A 96 18.78 9.30 13.30
N TYR A 97 19.76 8.68 12.64
CA TYR A 97 20.01 7.23 12.70
C TYR A 97 21.14 6.90 13.69
N MET A 98 21.03 7.41 14.91
CA MET A 98 22.05 7.25 15.96
C MET A 98 21.63 6.23 17.03
N THR A 99 20.43 5.67 16.91
CA THR A 99 19.86 4.73 17.89
C THR A 99 20.25 3.28 17.57
N PRO A 100 20.27 2.38 18.58
CA PRO A 100 20.55 0.95 18.37
C PRO A 100 19.49 0.27 17.47
N SER A 101 18.28 0.82 17.44
CA SER A 101 17.19 0.43 16.55
C SER A 101 16.62 1.67 15.87
N SER A 102 16.41 1.57 14.56
CA SER A 102 15.73 2.59 13.75
C SER A 102 14.46 1.97 13.20
N THR A 103 13.33 2.66 13.32
CA THR A 103 12.05 2.23 12.72
C THR A 103 11.91 2.84 11.34
N THR A 104 11.02 2.33 10.49
CA THR A 104 10.64 2.99 9.23
C THR A 104 9.13 3.13 9.19
N ASN A 105 8.65 4.30 8.76
CA ASN A 105 7.23 4.53 8.61
C ASN A 105 6.73 3.92 7.31
N VAL A 106 5.75 3.01 7.42
CA VAL A 106 5.01 2.47 6.28
C VAL A 106 3.56 2.91 6.38
N TRP A 107 3.16 3.77 5.45
CA TRP A 107 1.80 4.31 5.44
C TRP A 107 0.81 3.27 4.88
N PRO A 108 -0.23 2.86 5.63
CA PRO A 108 -1.23 1.91 5.14
C PRO A 108 -1.94 2.36 3.85
N THR A 109 -2.01 3.68 3.62
CA THR A 109 -2.56 4.30 2.41
C THR A 109 -1.71 4.05 1.15
N TYR A 110 -0.39 3.79 1.31
CA TYR A 110 0.48 3.40 0.20
C TYR A 110 -0.01 2.12 -0.47
N VAL A 111 -0.26 1.07 0.34
CA VAL A 111 -0.74 -0.22 -0.19
C VAL A 111 -2.09 -0.06 -0.87
N ARG A 112 -2.98 0.77 -0.31
CA ARG A 112 -4.29 1.06 -0.88
C ARG A 112 -4.16 1.77 -2.23
N ARG A 113 -3.27 2.76 -2.34
CA ARG A 113 -2.99 3.44 -3.62
C ARG A 113 -2.52 2.44 -4.67
N LEU A 114 -1.59 1.55 -4.30
CA LEU A 114 -1.11 0.52 -5.23
C LEU A 114 -2.27 -0.35 -5.74
N VAL A 115 -3.03 -0.96 -4.84
CA VAL A 115 -4.10 -1.90 -5.19
C VAL A 115 -5.25 -1.22 -5.96
N PHE A 116 -5.69 -0.05 -5.53
CA PHE A 116 -6.88 0.58 -6.12
C PHE A 116 -6.57 1.45 -7.35
N ASN A 117 -5.35 1.94 -7.52
CA ASN A 117 -5.00 2.83 -8.64
C ASN A 117 -3.94 2.25 -9.58
N GLU A 118 -2.87 1.67 -9.06
CA GLU A 118 -1.69 1.36 -9.90
C GLU A 118 -1.79 -0.04 -10.50
N LEU A 119 -2.23 -1.01 -9.70
CA LEU A 119 -2.28 -2.43 -10.04
C LEU A 119 -3.62 -2.83 -10.65
N THR A 120 -4.06 -2.07 -11.65
CA THR A 120 -5.40 -2.18 -12.26
C THR A 120 -5.37 -2.61 -13.73
N SER A 121 -4.21 -3.00 -14.27
CA SER A 121 -4.12 -3.50 -15.65
C SER A 121 -4.77 -4.87 -15.79
N VAL A 122 -5.23 -5.19 -17.01
CA VAL A 122 -5.82 -6.49 -17.33
C VAL A 122 -4.83 -7.62 -17.11
N GLU A 123 -3.58 -7.44 -17.52
CA GLU A 123 -2.51 -8.44 -17.36
C GLU A 123 -2.26 -8.77 -15.90
N TYR A 124 -2.10 -7.73 -15.08
CA TYR A 124 -1.88 -7.90 -13.64
C TYR A 124 -3.06 -8.60 -12.98
N ALA A 125 -4.29 -8.26 -13.38
CA ALA A 125 -5.50 -8.88 -12.88
C ALA A 125 -5.59 -10.36 -13.26
N VAL A 126 -5.37 -10.73 -14.52
CA VAL A 126 -5.40 -12.13 -14.97
C VAL A 126 -4.38 -12.97 -14.19
N GLU A 127 -3.13 -12.50 -14.09
CA GLU A 127 -2.09 -13.19 -13.31
C GLU A 127 -2.50 -13.35 -11.83
N SER A 128 -3.04 -12.28 -11.23
CA SER A 128 -3.42 -12.27 -9.82
C SER A 128 -4.63 -13.17 -9.54
N LEU A 129 -5.66 -13.11 -10.39
CA LEU A 129 -6.88 -13.91 -10.26
C LEU A 129 -6.62 -15.40 -10.39
N ARG A 130 -5.67 -15.81 -11.24
CA ARG A 130 -5.26 -17.23 -11.33
C ARG A 130 -4.57 -17.74 -10.07
N LYS A 131 -4.02 -16.85 -9.25
CA LYS A 131 -3.44 -17.20 -7.94
C LYS A 131 -4.48 -17.25 -6.82
N VAL A 132 -5.70 -16.75 -7.05
CA VAL A 132 -6.79 -16.79 -6.08
C VAL A 132 -7.27 -18.24 -5.92
N ASN A 133 -7.37 -18.68 -4.67
CA ASN A 133 -8.04 -19.94 -4.35
C ASN A 133 -9.55 -19.81 -4.66
N SER A 134 -10.11 -20.82 -5.30
CA SER A 134 -11.48 -20.78 -5.83
C SER A 134 -12.54 -20.48 -4.76
N PHE A 135 -12.33 -20.86 -3.48
CA PHE A 135 -13.22 -20.51 -2.37
C PHE A 135 -13.28 -19.00 -2.08
N TRP A 136 -12.18 -18.27 -2.30
CA TRP A 136 -12.11 -16.82 -2.09
C TRP A 136 -12.59 -15.99 -3.28
N SER A 137 -12.94 -16.64 -4.40
CA SER A 137 -13.30 -15.96 -5.66
C SER A 137 -14.50 -15.01 -5.56
N MET A 138 -15.47 -15.30 -4.68
CA MET A 138 -16.64 -14.45 -4.48
C MET A 138 -16.45 -13.40 -3.37
N TRP A 139 -15.28 -13.37 -2.73
CA TRP A 139 -14.87 -12.39 -1.73
C TRP A 139 -14.04 -11.28 -2.38
N ILE A 140 -14.44 -10.84 -3.57
CA ILE A 140 -13.77 -9.74 -4.26
C ILE A 140 -14.41 -8.40 -3.88
N LEU A 141 -13.59 -7.36 -3.76
CA LEU A 141 -14.01 -6.01 -3.38
C LEU A 141 -14.72 -5.28 -4.53
N THR A 142 -15.73 -5.87 -5.15
CA THR A 142 -16.48 -5.21 -6.22
C THR A 142 -17.89 -5.80 -6.32
N PRO A 143 -18.94 -4.99 -6.49
CA PRO A 143 -20.26 -5.50 -6.82
C PRO A 143 -20.36 -5.77 -8.32
N TYR A 144 -20.81 -6.96 -8.71
CA TYR A 144 -20.98 -7.27 -10.13
C TYR A 144 -22.17 -6.54 -10.76
N CYS A 145 -22.06 -6.29 -12.06
CA CYS A 145 -23.12 -5.74 -12.89
C CYS A 145 -23.60 -6.77 -13.92
N TRP A 146 -22.69 -7.63 -14.41
CA TRP A 146 -22.99 -8.65 -15.40
C TRP A 146 -22.37 -9.99 -15.03
N VAL A 147 -23.01 -11.07 -15.48
CA VAL A 147 -22.40 -12.39 -15.45
C VAL A 147 -21.35 -12.50 -16.54
N ASP A 148 -21.64 -12.00 -17.75
CA ASP A 148 -20.89 -12.23 -18.98
C ASP A 148 -20.35 -10.95 -19.64
N PHE A 149 -19.29 -11.07 -20.45
CA PHE A 149 -18.71 -9.95 -21.19
C PHE A 149 -19.63 -9.34 -22.24
N ASN A 150 -20.58 -10.10 -22.79
CA ASN A 150 -21.56 -9.59 -23.75
C ASN A 150 -22.69 -8.80 -23.09
N GLN A 151 -22.69 -8.70 -21.75
CA GLN A 151 -23.66 -7.95 -20.97
C GLN A 151 -25.10 -8.46 -21.12
N TRP A 152 -25.29 -9.73 -21.47
CA TRP A 152 -26.62 -10.31 -21.65
C TRP A 152 -27.31 -10.62 -20.32
N TYR A 153 -26.54 -10.93 -19.28
CA TYR A 153 -27.06 -11.31 -17.98
C TYR A 153 -26.76 -10.24 -16.94
N GLU A 154 -27.68 -9.28 -16.82
CA GLU A 154 -27.63 -8.21 -15.82
C GLU A 154 -27.94 -8.72 -14.40
N ILE A 155 -27.13 -8.31 -13.42
CA ILE A 155 -27.21 -8.79 -12.03
C ILE A 155 -27.05 -7.72 -10.95
N ALA A 156 -26.90 -6.43 -11.30
CA ALA A 156 -26.74 -5.39 -10.26
C ALA A 156 -27.99 -5.31 -9.34
N LEU A 157 -27.79 -5.14 -8.03
CA LEU A 157 -28.88 -5.13 -7.04
C LEU A 157 -29.97 -4.07 -7.23
N THR A 158 -29.71 -3.03 -8.02
CA THR A 158 -30.72 -2.05 -8.40
C THR A 158 -30.63 -1.72 -9.89
N ARG A 159 -31.79 -1.45 -10.50
CA ARG A 159 -31.85 -0.99 -11.90
C ARG A 159 -31.08 0.31 -12.11
N SER A 160 -31.12 1.22 -11.13
CA SER A 160 -30.36 2.47 -11.19
C SER A 160 -28.85 2.21 -11.22
N ARG A 161 -28.34 1.24 -10.45
CA ARG A 161 -26.94 0.84 -10.51
C ARG A 161 -26.62 0.17 -11.85
N GLN A 162 -27.46 -0.73 -12.34
CA GLN A 162 -27.29 -1.37 -13.66
C GLN A 162 -27.08 -0.32 -14.77
N LEU A 163 -27.93 0.71 -14.80
CA LEU A 163 -27.80 1.82 -15.75
C LEU A 163 -26.50 2.64 -15.55
N ARG A 164 -26.01 2.78 -14.32
CA ARG A 164 -24.70 3.40 -14.08
C ARG A 164 -23.56 2.51 -14.59
N CYS A 165 -23.64 1.19 -14.43
CA CYS A 165 -22.64 0.26 -14.94
C CYS A 165 -22.46 0.42 -16.45
N VAL A 166 -23.57 0.42 -17.20
CA VAL A 166 -23.54 0.65 -18.67
C VAL A 166 -22.84 1.96 -19.02
N LYS A 167 -23.11 3.03 -18.25
CA LYS A 167 -22.58 4.37 -18.55
C LYS A 167 -21.12 4.59 -18.13
N ARG A 168 -20.63 3.87 -17.12
CA ARG A 168 -19.35 4.22 -16.45
C ARG A 168 -18.38 3.06 -16.30
N PHE A 169 -18.86 1.83 -16.23
CA PHE A 169 -18.06 0.69 -15.75
C PHE A 169 -17.96 -0.46 -16.76
N SER A 170 -18.53 -0.32 -17.96
CA SER A 170 -18.49 -1.37 -19.00
C SER A 170 -17.07 -1.77 -19.41
N ALA A 171 -16.09 -0.86 -19.35
CA ALA A 171 -14.68 -1.15 -19.66
C ALA A 171 -13.88 -1.71 -18.46
N ASN A 172 -14.49 -1.80 -17.28
CA ASN A 172 -13.85 -2.30 -16.07
C ASN A 172 -14.21 -3.78 -15.86
N GLY A 173 -13.23 -4.68 -16.00
CA GLY A 173 -13.41 -6.12 -15.83
C GLY A 173 -13.90 -6.51 -14.44
N ALA A 174 -13.62 -5.71 -13.41
CA ALA A 174 -14.01 -6.02 -12.04
C ALA A 174 -15.54 -6.08 -11.85
N VAL A 175 -16.36 -5.53 -12.75
CA VAL A 175 -17.83 -5.63 -12.62
C VAL A 175 -18.44 -6.83 -13.36
N TYR A 176 -17.62 -7.71 -13.93
CA TYR A 176 -18.07 -8.90 -14.66
C TYR A 176 -17.69 -10.17 -13.90
N MET A 177 -18.68 -11.00 -13.58
CA MET A 177 -18.42 -12.28 -12.91
C MET A 177 -17.53 -13.20 -13.76
N GLU A 178 -17.67 -13.15 -15.09
CA GLU A 178 -16.87 -13.90 -16.05
C GLU A 178 -15.36 -13.71 -15.87
N THR A 179 -14.89 -12.51 -15.50
CA THR A 179 -13.46 -12.27 -15.26
C THR A 179 -12.89 -13.20 -14.19
N MET A 180 -13.59 -13.29 -13.06
CA MET A 180 -13.21 -14.16 -11.96
C MET A 180 -13.36 -15.62 -12.36
N LEU A 181 -14.51 -16.00 -12.91
CA LEU A 181 -14.84 -17.41 -13.15
C LEU A 181 -14.01 -18.07 -14.24
N ARG A 182 -13.54 -17.30 -15.23
CA ARG A 182 -12.59 -17.81 -16.23
C ARG A 182 -11.19 -18.04 -15.68
N ASN A 183 -10.86 -17.48 -14.52
CA ASN A 183 -9.52 -17.51 -13.93
C ASN A 183 -9.40 -18.38 -12.68
N VAL A 184 -10.48 -18.98 -12.17
CA VAL A 184 -10.46 -19.94 -11.05
C VAL A 184 -10.38 -21.39 -11.54
N VAL A 185 -9.98 -22.31 -10.66
CA VAL A 185 -10.07 -23.75 -10.97
C VAL A 185 -11.55 -24.13 -10.87
N TRP A 186 -12.19 -24.37 -12.02
CA TRP A 186 -13.65 -24.53 -12.09
C TRP A 186 -14.18 -25.64 -11.19
N ASP A 187 -13.51 -26.79 -11.12
CA ASP A 187 -13.93 -27.91 -10.27
C ASP A 187 -13.90 -27.55 -8.77
N GLU A 188 -12.91 -26.78 -8.32
CA GLU A 188 -12.85 -26.28 -6.93
C GLU A 188 -13.91 -25.20 -6.67
N TYR A 189 -14.19 -24.36 -7.66
CA TYR A 189 -15.28 -23.38 -7.59
C TYR A 189 -16.62 -24.08 -7.43
N MET A 190 -16.90 -25.10 -8.25
CA MET A 190 -18.13 -25.89 -8.17
C MET A 190 -18.23 -26.71 -6.89
N GLN A 191 -17.13 -27.17 -6.30
CA GLN A 191 -17.14 -27.76 -4.96
C GLN A 191 -17.54 -26.76 -3.87
N SER A 192 -17.19 -25.49 -4.03
CA SER A 192 -17.47 -24.45 -3.04
C SER A 192 -18.86 -23.82 -3.20
N PHE A 193 -19.30 -23.61 -4.45
CA PHE A 193 -20.49 -22.81 -4.76
C PHE A 193 -21.51 -23.53 -5.66
N GLY A 194 -21.15 -24.65 -6.29
CA GLY A 194 -22.02 -25.39 -7.19
C GLY A 194 -22.97 -26.36 -6.49
N GLY A 195 -23.51 -27.30 -7.26
CA GLY A 195 -24.50 -28.30 -6.80
C GLY A 195 -25.93 -27.78 -6.86
N ASP A 196 -26.92 -28.68 -6.82
CA ASP A 196 -28.33 -28.33 -7.10
C ASP A 196 -28.88 -27.20 -6.22
N SER A 197 -28.40 -27.07 -4.98
CA SER A 197 -28.75 -25.98 -4.04
C SER A 197 -27.53 -25.12 -3.66
N GLY A 198 -26.61 -24.94 -4.61
CA GLY A 198 -25.39 -24.15 -4.43
C GLY A 198 -25.59 -22.65 -4.58
N MET A 199 -24.69 -21.88 -3.97
CA MET A 199 -24.67 -20.40 -4.03
C MET A 199 -24.44 -19.85 -5.44
N PHE A 200 -23.82 -20.60 -6.35
CA PHE A 200 -23.75 -20.26 -7.78
C PHE A 200 -24.95 -20.80 -8.55
N ALA A 201 -25.38 -22.01 -8.20
CA ALA A 201 -26.39 -22.73 -8.96
C ALA A 201 -27.76 -22.04 -8.93
N VAL A 202 -28.23 -21.70 -7.73
CA VAL A 202 -29.55 -21.08 -7.52
C VAL A 202 -29.62 -19.68 -8.15
N PRO A 203 -28.69 -18.75 -7.86
CA PRO A 203 -28.85 -17.38 -8.30
C PRO A 203 -28.49 -17.17 -9.77
N ILE A 204 -27.59 -17.99 -10.34
CA ILE A 204 -27.01 -17.78 -11.67
C ILE A 204 -27.24 -19.00 -12.58
N GLN A 205 -26.63 -20.14 -12.26
CA GLN A 205 -26.46 -21.26 -13.21
C GLN A 205 -27.79 -21.78 -13.79
N ARG A 206 -28.79 -22.01 -12.93
CA ARG A 206 -30.09 -22.58 -13.34
C ARG A 206 -30.75 -21.77 -14.45
N TRP A 207 -30.67 -20.43 -14.38
CA TRP A 207 -31.24 -19.57 -15.41
C TRP A 207 -30.45 -19.66 -16.71
N LEU A 208 -29.11 -19.64 -16.63
CA LEU A 208 -28.24 -19.75 -17.80
C LEU A 208 -28.47 -21.08 -18.56
N GLU A 209 -28.70 -22.18 -17.84
CA GLU A 209 -28.97 -23.51 -18.40
C GLU A 209 -30.24 -23.58 -19.26
N THR A 210 -31.18 -22.64 -19.09
CA THR A 210 -32.42 -22.61 -19.89
C THR A 210 -32.16 -22.19 -21.35
N SER A 211 -31.11 -21.41 -21.60
CA SER A 211 -30.80 -20.82 -22.90
C SER A 211 -29.63 -21.52 -23.59
N LEU A 212 -29.57 -21.48 -24.93
CA LEU A 212 -28.44 -22.01 -25.69
C LEU A 212 -27.16 -21.22 -25.38
N ASP A 213 -27.26 -19.89 -25.40
CA ASP A 213 -26.16 -18.97 -25.12
C ASP A 213 -25.59 -19.14 -23.71
N GLY A 214 -26.46 -19.30 -22.70
CA GLY A 214 -26.03 -19.50 -21.32
C GLY A 214 -25.31 -20.83 -21.11
N ARG A 215 -25.76 -21.91 -21.77
CA ARG A 215 -25.03 -23.20 -21.77
C ARG A 215 -23.67 -23.10 -22.46
N HIS A 216 -23.56 -22.34 -23.55
CA HIS A 216 -22.27 -22.07 -24.20
C HIS A 216 -21.35 -21.26 -23.30
N TRP A 217 -21.87 -20.23 -22.63
CA TRP A 217 -21.10 -19.43 -21.68
C TRP A 217 -20.58 -20.27 -20.51
N LEU A 218 -21.40 -21.16 -19.95
CA LEU A 218 -20.99 -22.07 -18.87
C LEU A 218 -19.86 -23.00 -19.33
N LEU A 219 -19.95 -23.59 -20.52
CA LEU A 219 -18.91 -24.45 -21.08
C LEU A 219 -17.61 -23.68 -21.37
N ALA A 220 -17.71 -22.49 -21.97
CA ALA A 220 -16.55 -21.67 -22.31
C ALA A 220 -15.84 -21.15 -21.05
N THR A 221 -16.60 -20.72 -20.04
CA THR A 221 -16.06 -20.19 -18.78
C THR A 221 -15.41 -21.29 -17.95
N SER A 222 -16.06 -22.45 -17.82
CA SER A 222 -15.55 -23.57 -17.03
C SER A 222 -14.23 -24.15 -17.53
N THR A 223 -13.94 -24.01 -18.82
CA THR A 223 -12.72 -24.56 -19.44
C THR A 223 -11.63 -23.51 -19.66
N ALA A 224 -11.94 -22.22 -19.51
CA ALA A 224 -11.05 -21.11 -19.87
C ALA A 224 -9.67 -21.18 -19.20
N ARG A 225 -9.61 -21.30 -17.86
CA ARG A 225 -8.33 -21.36 -17.12
C ARG A 225 -7.45 -22.52 -17.58
N ALA A 226 -8.03 -23.69 -17.85
CA ALA A 226 -7.30 -24.90 -18.22
C ALA A 226 -6.80 -24.88 -19.67
N THR A 227 -7.42 -24.05 -20.53
CA THR A 227 -7.19 -24.06 -21.99
C THR A 227 -6.47 -22.83 -22.51
N THR A 228 -6.31 -21.78 -21.69
CA THR A 228 -5.70 -20.52 -22.09
C THR A 228 -4.50 -20.17 -21.23
N SER A 229 -3.47 -19.60 -21.84
CA SER A 229 -2.41 -18.89 -21.14
C SER A 229 -2.90 -17.55 -20.57
N GLU A 230 -2.14 -16.95 -19.66
CA GLU A 230 -2.44 -15.62 -19.10
C GLU A 230 -2.49 -14.53 -20.19
N ILE A 231 -1.62 -14.64 -21.19
CA ILE A 231 -1.56 -13.72 -22.32
C ILE A 231 -2.80 -13.84 -23.19
N GLU A 232 -3.24 -15.06 -23.50
CA GLU A 232 -4.45 -15.30 -24.31
C GLU A 232 -5.71 -14.85 -23.58
N GLU A 233 -5.79 -15.07 -22.26
CA GLU A 233 -6.92 -14.63 -21.45
C GLU A 233 -6.98 -13.10 -21.34
N ALA A 234 -5.84 -12.43 -21.15
CA ALA A 234 -5.77 -10.97 -21.19
C ALA A 234 -6.18 -10.41 -22.57
N ALA A 235 -5.79 -11.08 -23.66
CA ALA A 235 -6.20 -10.70 -25.01
C ALA A 235 -7.72 -10.90 -25.22
N TYR A 236 -8.29 -11.97 -24.66
CA TYR A 236 -9.73 -12.24 -24.69
C TYR A 236 -10.53 -11.15 -23.97
N TRP A 237 -10.08 -10.67 -22.82
CA TRP A 237 -10.73 -9.56 -22.11
C TRP A 237 -10.70 -8.28 -22.96
N LYS A 238 -9.54 -7.97 -23.53
CA LYS A 238 -9.37 -6.78 -24.38
C LYS A 238 -10.21 -6.84 -25.65
N SER A 239 -10.43 -8.01 -26.24
CA SER A 239 -11.31 -8.15 -27.40
C SER A 239 -12.79 -7.86 -27.07
N HIS A 240 -13.16 -7.89 -25.78
CA HIS A 240 -14.47 -7.48 -25.26
C HIS A 240 -14.46 -6.04 -24.71
N ASN A 241 -13.50 -5.20 -25.13
CA ASN A 241 -13.34 -3.81 -24.69
C ASN A 241 -13.11 -3.62 -23.19
N ILE A 242 -12.62 -4.65 -22.49
CA ILE A 242 -12.17 -4.52 -21.11
C ILE A 242 -10.75 -3.97 -21.10
N SER A 243 -10.57 -2.80 -20.47
CA SER A 243 -9.29 -2.08 -20.46
C SER A 243 -8.63 -2.00 -19.09
N SER A 244 -9.36 -2.32 -18.02
CA SER A 244 -8.90 -2.22 -16.64
C SER A 244 -9.60 -3.23 -15.75
N PHE A 245 -9.05 -3.45 -14.56
CA PHE A 245 -9.63 -4.21 -13.47
C PHE A 245 -9.49 -3.39 -12.18
N GLU A 246 -10.41 -2.47 -11.98
CA GLU A 246 -10.42 -1.56 -10.83
C GLU A 246 -11.46 -2.04 -9.82
N VAL A 247 -10.98 -2.62 -8.71
CA VAL A 247 -11.83 -2.99 -7.58
C VAL A 247 -12.25 -1.76 -6.76
N GLN A 248 -13.35 -1.88 -6.05
CA GLN A 248 -13.88 -0.84 -5.18
C GLN A 248 -13.27 -0.90 -3.78
N TRP A 249 -13.34 0.22 -3.07
CA TRP A 249 -12.86 0.39 -1.72
C TRP A 249 -13.87 -0.15 -0.70
N LEU A 250 -13.39 -0.99 0.21
CA LEU A 250 -14.03 -1.36 1.48
C LEU A 250 -12.98 -1.43 2.58
N ASN A 251 -13.42 -1.42 3.83
CA ASN A 251 -12.58 -1.61 5.00
C ASN A 251 -12.80 -2.97 5.68
N TYR A 252 -13.05 -4.03 4.92
CA TYR A 252 -13.14 -5.37 5.51
C TYR A 252 -11.76 -5.94 5.87
N TRP A 253 -10.73 -5.63 5.07
CA TRP A 253 -9.36 -6.01 5.37
C TRP A 253 -8.38 -4.98 4.83
N GLN A 254 -7.28 -4.78 5.56
CA GLN A 254 -6.11 -4.10 5.02
C GLN A 254 -5.31 -5.09 4.17
N THR A 255 -5.03 -4.71 2.91
CA THR A 255 -4.14 -5.49 2.05
C THR A 255 -2.71 -5.44 2.60
N GLY A 256 -2.04 -6.60 2.59
CA GLY A 256 -0.62 -6.68 2.91
C GLY A 256 0.27 -6.25 1.75
N ILE A 257 1.55 -6.00 2.06
CA ILE A 257 2.59 -5.72 1.08
C ILE A 257 3.93 -6.31 1.55
N SER A 258 4.71 -6.81 0.60
CA SER A 258 6.12 -7.15 0.80
C SER A 258 6.92 -6.51 -0.33
N GLU A 259 7.86 -5.62 0.01
CA GLU A 259 8.75 -4.97 -0.94
C GLU A 259 10.20 -5.17 -0.50
N THR A 260 11.08 -5.42 -1.45
CA THR A 260 12.52 -5.62 -1.24
C THR A 260 13.32 -4.69 -2.13
N MET A 261 14.46 -4.21 -1.62
CA MET A 261 15.51 -3.55 -2.40
C MET A 261 16.68 -4.51 -2.59
N ARG A 262 17.29 -4.51 -3.77
CA ARG A 262 18.53 -5.24 -4.02
C ARG A 262 19.71 -4.28 -3.96
N ILE A 263 20.74 -4.65 -3.21
CA ILE A 263 22.04 -3.97 -3.23
C ILE A 263 23.03 -4.86 -3.96
N ASP A 264 23.59 -4.34 -5.05
CA ASP A 264 24.69 -4.95 -5.79
C ASP A 264 26.00 -4.25 -5.45
N ASN A 265 27.01 -4.99 -5.00
CA ASN A 265 28.33 -4.42 -4.70
C ASN A 265 29.30 -4.52 -5.90
N ALA A 266 30.44 -3.83 -5.80
CA ALA A 266 31.45 -3.79 -6.87
C ALA A 266 32.10 -5.15 -7.20
N LEU A 267 31.87 -6.18 -6.38
CA LEU A 267 32.35 -7.54 -6.60
C LEU A 267 31.32 -8.43 -7.32
N GLY A 268 30.13 -7.88 -7.65
CA GLY A 268 29.03 -8.61 -8.27
C GLY A 268 28.22 -9.47 -7.30
N MET A 269 28.32 -9.20 -5.99
CA MET A 269 27.46 -9.84 -4.99
C MET A 269 26.17 -9.01 -4.84
N SER A 270 25.04 -9.73 -4.75
CA SER A 270 23.71 -9.14 -4.54
C SER A 270 23.16 -9.53 -3.18
N LEU A 271 22.56 -8.58 -2.45
CA LEU A 271 21.77 -8.86 -1.25
C LEU A 271 20.40 -8.20 -1.35
N ASP A 272 19.35 -8.98 -1.10
CA ASP A 272 17.98 -8.49 -1.03
C ASP A 272 17.64 -8.09 0.42
N ILE A 273 17.24 -6.83 0.60
CA ILE A 273 16.89 -6.23 1.89
C ILE A 273 15.39 -5.89 1.88
N PRO A 274 14.60 -6.33 2.87
CA PRO A 274 13.21 -5.93 2.99
C PRO A 274 13.06 -4.42 3.23
N LEU A 275 12.29 -3.74 2.38
CA LEU A 275 11.92 -2.33 2.53
C LEU A 275 10.69 -2.18 3.41
N LYS A 276 9.67 -3.01 3.15
CA LYS A 276 8.38 -2.99 3.83
C LYS A 276 7.84 -4.41 3.90
N ASN A 277 7.26 -4.76 5.03
CA ASN A 277 6.51 -6.00 5.19
C ASN A 277 5.30 -5.72 6.09
N VAL A 278 4.14 -5.49 5.47
CA VAL A 278 2.87 -5.27 6.17
C VAL A 278 2.01 -6.50 5.94
N PRO A 279 1.58 -7.22 6.98
CA PRO A 279 0.68 -8.35 6.80
C PRO A 279 -0.72 -7.88 6.40
N ARG A 280 -1.49 -8.78 5.78
CA ARG A 280 -2.94 -8.59 5.67
C ARG A 280 -3.56 -8.68 7.06
N THR A 281 -4.47 -7.77 7.39
CA THR A 281 -5.29 -7.82 8.62
C THR A 281 -6.76 -7.72 8.28
N ASP A 282 -7.60 -8.49 8.97
CA ASP A 282 -9.05 -8.33 8.93
C ASP A 282 -9.46 -7.17 9.83
N GLU A 283 -10.45 -6.41 9.40
CA GLU A 283 -10.91 -5.17 10.01
C GLU A 283 -12.43 -5.24 10.26
N THR A 284 -13.01 -4.15 10.77
CA THR A 284 -14.41 -4.13 11.24
C THR A 284 -15.48 -4.12 10.15
N TRP A 285 -15.13 -3.87 8.89
CA TRP A 285 -16.07 -3.82 7.76
C TRP A 285 -17.27 -2.87 7.92
N THR A 286 -17.06 -1.68 8.48
CA THR A 286 -18.15 -0.69 8.59
C THR A 286 -18.68 -0.25 7.22
N SER A 287 -17.89 -0.37 6.16
CA SER A 287 -18.28 -0.02 4.79
C SER A 287 -19.20 -1.05 4.10
N VAL A 288 -19.57 -2.16 4.75
CA VAL A 288 -20.51 -3.18 4.22
C VAL A 288 -21.84 -2.58 3.74
N VAL A 289 -22.22 -1.44 4.31
CA VAL A 289 -23.44 -0.69 3.97
C VAL A 289 -23.38 -0.07 2.56
N LEU A 290 -22.18 0.17 2.02
CA LEU A 290 -21.99 0.69 0.66
C LEU A 290 -22.27 -0.40 -0.39
N TYR A 291 -21.61 -1.54 -0.21
CA TYR A 291 -21.82 -2.83 -0.87
C TYR A 291 -21.20 -3.94 -0.03
N TRP A 292 -21.71 -5.17 -0.19
CA TRP A 292 -21.36 -6.29 0.69
C TRP A 292 -20.71 -7.48 -0.02
N MET A 293 -19.99 -7.23 -1.12
CA MET A 293 -19.32 -8.24 -1.96
C MET A 293 -20.27 -9.29 -2.61
N PRO A 294 -19.85 -9.94 -3.71
CA PRO A 294 -20.70 -10.89 -4.44
C PRO A 294 -21.16 -12.10 -3.60
N ILE A 295 -20.34 -12.55 -2.65
CA ILE A 295 -20.69 -13.70 -1.79
C ILE A 295 -22.00 -13.50 -1.04
N ASN A 296 -22.28 -12.29 -0.54
CA ASN A 296 -23.52 -12.01 0.17
C ASN A 296 -24.72 -11.91 -0.77
N ASP A 297 -24.52 -11.44 -2.01
CA ASP A 297 -25.56 -11.47 -3.04
C ASP A 297 -25.98 -12.92 -3.31
N LEU A 298 -25.00 -13.80 -3.57
CA LEU A 298 -25.24 -15.21 -3.84
C LEU A 298 -25.92 -15.93 -2.67
N ASN A 299 -25.46 -15.71 -1.44
CA ASN A 299 -26.03 -16.32 -0.25
C ASN A 299 -27.47 -15.84 0.04
N THR A 300 -27.73 -14.54 -0.16
CA THR A 300 -29.09 -13.98 0.02
C THR A 300 -30.05 -14.56 -1.02
N MET A 301 -29.62 -14.64 -2.27
CA MET A 301 -30.42 -15.22 -3.35
C MET A 301 -30.66 -16.72 -3.18
N LEU A 302 -29.67 -17.45 -2.66
CA LEU A 302 -29.85 -18.84 -2.26
C LEU A 302 -30.92 -18.99 -1.17
N THR A 303 -30.85 -18.16 -0.13
CA THR A 303 -31.80 -18.17 1.01
C THR A 303 -33.23 -17.85 0.56
N GLU A 304 -33.38 -16.87 -0.33
CA GLU A 304 -34.67 -16.47 -0.91
C GLU A 304 -35.13 -17.39 -2.04
N ASN A 305 -34.28 -18.32 -2.48
CA ASN A 305 -34.47 -19.17 -3.66
C ASN A 305 -34.91 -18.34 -4.89
N ARG A 306 -34.11 -17.31 -5.20
CA ARG A 306 -34.33 -16.36 -6.31
C ARG A 306 -33.15 -16.34 -7.26
N SER A 307 -33.41 -16.04 -8.52
CA SER A 307 -32.35 -15.71 -9.47
C SER A 307 -31.85 -14.28 -9.25
N LEU A 308 -30.53 -14.08 -9.31
CA LEU A 308 -29.92 -12.75 -9.35
C LEU A 308 -30.04 -12.12 -10.75
N VAL A 309 -30.23 -12.94 -11.79
CA VAL A 309 -30.34 -12.46 -13.17
C VAL A 309 -31.65 -11.72 -13.37
N HIS A 310 -31.59 -10.49 -13.86
CA HIS A 310 -32.76 -9.60 -13.99
C HIS A 310 -33.83 -10.16 -14.93
N ALA A 311 -33.41 -10.82 -16.01
CA ALA A 311 -34.29 -11.37 -17.02
C ALA A 311 -34.97 -12.69 -16.60
N ALA A 312 -34.55 -13.31 -15.49
CA ALA A 312 -35.12 -14.57 -15.03
C ALA A 312 -36.58 -14.38 -14.55
N PRO A 313 -37.48 -15.34 -14.82
CA PRO A 313 -38.87 -15.28 -14.34
C PRO A 313 -38.98 -15.18 -12.81
N ASP A 314 -38.07 -15.84 -12.10
CA ASP A 314 -37.94 -15.86 -10.64
C ASP A 314 -36.89 -14.86 -10.12
N SER A 315 -36.57 -13.83 -10.91
CA SER A 315 -35.64 -12.77 -10.50
C SER A 315 -36.02 -12.15 -9.15
N PHE A 316 -35.00 -11.80 -8.35
CA PHE A 316 -35.15 -11.10 -7.08
C PHE A 316 -35.84 -9.72 -7.18
N LEU A 317 -35.91 -9.15 -8.38
CA LEU A 317 -36.63 -7.91 -8.66
C LEU A 317 -38.14 -8.12 -8.86
N ASN A 318 -38.58 -9.35 -9.12
CA ASN A 318 -39.98 -9.68 -9.35
C ASN A 318 -40.72 -9.88 -8.03
N TYR A 319 -42.05 -9.69 -8.05
CA TYR A 319 -42.86 -9.73 -6.83
C TYR A 319 -42.91 -11.11 -6.15
N PRO A 320 -42.84 -11.19 -4.80
CA PRO A 320 -42.37 -10.12 -3.90
C PRO A 320 -40.84 -9.91 -4.06
N PRO A 321 -40.38 -8.65 -4.25
CA PRO A 321 -38.97 -8.39 -4.46
C PRO A 321 -38.18 -8.65 -3.18
N VAL A 322 -36.94 -9.12 -3.33
CA VAL A 322 -36.02 -9.30 -2.20
C VAL A 322 -35.50 -7.93 -1.75
N ASN A 323 -35.71 -7.63 -0.47
CA ASN A 323 -35.24 -6.37 0.12
C ASN A 323 -33.87 -6.55 0.77
N ILE A 324 -32.82 -6.18 0.05
CA ILE A 324 -31.44 -6.32 0.50
C ILE A 324 -31.15 -5.49 1.76
N GLU A 325 -31.77 -4.32 1.92
CA GLU A 325 -31.51 -3.43 3.06
C GLU A 325 -32.14 -3.93 4.35
N LEU A 326 -33.17 -4.77 4.24
CA LEU A 326 -33.73 -5.51 5.36
C LEU A 326 -32.76 -6.59 5.85
N TYR A 327 -32.08 -7.29 4.94
CA TYR A 327 -31.06 -8.29 5.28
C TYR A 327 -29.87 -7.69 6.02
N LEU A 328 -29.48 -6.45 5.69
CA LEU A 328 -28.48 -5.70 6.43
C LEU A 328 -28.97 -5.12 7.76
N GLY A 329 -30.28 -5.21 8.06
CA GLY A 329 -30.87 -4.60 9.25
C GLY A 329 -30.89 -3.06 9.22
N ILE A 330 -30.71 -2.45 8.04
CA ILE A 330 -30.69 -0.99 7.89
C ILE A 330 -32.10 -0.42 7.80
N GLN A 331 -32.98 -1.10 7.08
CA GLN A 331 -34.39 -0.73 7.02
C GLN A 331 -35.16 -1.47 8.11
N PRO A 332 -35.79 -0.78 9.08
CA PRO A 332 -36.74 -1.39 9.99
C PRO A 332 -37.94 -1.95 9.22
N VAL A 333 -38.63 -2.93 9.81
CA VAL A 333 -39.80 -3.61 9.21
C VAL A 333 -40.92 -2.64 8.80
N ASN A 334 -41.01 -1.47 9.43
CA ASN A 334 -41.99 -0.43 9.09
C ASN A 334 -41.66 0.36 7.81
N GLY A 335 -40.54 0.08 7.16
CA GLY A 335 -40.13 0.70 5.90
C GLY A 335 -39.51 2.10 6.01
N THR A 336 -39.29 2.62 7.22
CA THR A 336 -38.80 4.00 7.44
C THR A 336 -37.27 4.10 7.45
N TYR A 337 -36.71 5.26 7.08
CA TYR A 337 -35.25 5.50 7.16
C TYR A 337 -34.99 6.74 8.02
N PRO A 338 -34.78 6.58 9.34
CA PRO A 338 -34.63 7.72 10.25
C PRO A 338 -33.23 8.34 10.18
N ARG A 339 -33.15 9.65 10.45
CA ARG A 339 -31.90 10.38 10.76
C ARG A 339 -30.76 10.13 9.76
N GLN A 340 -29.60 9.65 10.22
CA GLN A 340 -28.40 9.39 9.40
C GLN A 340 -28.70 8.43 8.23
N ILE A 341 -29.48 7.39 8.49
CA ILE A 341 -29.87 6.39 7.48
C ILE A 341 -30.69 7.08 6.37
N GLY A 342 -31.67 7.90 6.77
CA GLY A 342 -32.49 8.67 5.82
C GLY A 342 -31.68 9.68 5.02
N ALA A 343 -30.79 10.42 5.68
CA ALA A 343 -29.92 11.40 5.03
C ALA A 343 -28.97 10.75 4.02
N PHE A 344 -28.36 9.61 4.38
CA PHE A 344 -27.54 8.82 3.48
C PHE A 344 -28.35 8.38 2.26
N ARG A 345 -29.50 7.73 2.47
CA ARG A 345 -30.33 7.20 1.39
C ARG A 345 -30.82 8.29 0.43
N ALA A 346 -31.20 9.44 0.97
CA ALA A 346 -31.68 10.58 0.18
C ALA A 346 -30.58 11.24 -0.67
N THR A 347 -29.32 11.18 -0.20
CA THR A 347 -28.19 11.87 -0.85
C THR A 347 -27.41 10.96 -1.80
N LEU A 348 -27.11 9.73 -1.38
CA LEU A 348 -26.26 8.78 -2.10
C LEU A 348 -27.07 7.71 -2.85
N GLY A 349 -28.25 7.38 -2.34
CA GLY A 349 -29.12 6.33 -2.88
C GLY A 349 -29.18 5.09 -1.98
N PRO A 350 -29.73 3.97 -2.50
CA PRO A 350 -29.90 2.77 -1.71
C PRO A 350 -28.59 2.18 -1.17
N PHE A 351 -28.64 1.66 0.06
CA PHE A 351 -27.56 0.86 0.62
C PHE A 351 -27.34 -0.38 -0.24
N THR A 352 -26.13 -0.94 -0.16
CA THR A 352 -25.59 -2.01 -1.03
C THR A 352 -25.48 -1.71 -2.52
N ALA A 353 -25.93 -0.53 -2.97
CA ALA A 353 -25.86 -0.08 -4.35
C ALA A 353 -25.03 1.19 -4.51
N VAL A 354 -24.10 1.46 -3.59
CA VAL A 354 -23.19 2.61 -3.63
C VAL A 354 -21.82 2.16 -4.13
N ASP A 355 -21.36 2.81 -5.19
CA ASP A 355 -20.04 2.52 -5.76
C ASP A 355 -18.97 3.38 -5.06
N SER A 356 -17.99 2.75 -4.42
CA SER A 356 -16.91 3.43 -3.68
C SER A 356 -15.55 3.22 -4.34
N TYR A 357 -15.07 4.20 -5.10
CA TYR A 357 -13.76 4.14 -5.75
C TYR A 357 -12.73 4.99 -5.02
N TYR A 358 -11.49 4.50 -4.96
CA TYR A 358 -10.38 5.24 -4.37
C TYR A 358 -9.91 6.31 -5.35
N VAL A 359 -9.99 7.58 -4.95
CA VAL A 359 -9.64 8.69 -5.85
C VAL A 359 -8.13 8.86 -5.92
N ARG A 360 -7.57 8.90 -7.13
CA ARG A 360 -6.16 9.22 -7.37
C ARG A 360 -5.85 10.64 -6.90
N VAL A 361 -4.67 10.81 -6.28
CA VAL A 361 -4.16 12.16 -5.99
C VAL A 361 -3.95 12.88 -7.33
N PRO A 362 -4.49 14.10 -7.53
CA PRO A 362 -4.33 14.83 -8.78
C PRO A 362 -2.85 15.06 -9.13
N VAL A 363 -2.47 14.84 -10.38
CA VAL A 363 -1.08 15.03 -10.87
C VAL A 363 -0.52 16.41 -10.53
N PRO A 364 -1.26 17.54 -10.69
CA PRO A 364 -0.74 18.85 -10.32
C PRO A 364 -0.44 18.99 -8.82
N LEU A 365 -1.24 18.34 -7.96
CA LEU A 365 -1.02 18.35 -6.52
C LEU A 365 0.22 17.53 -6.14
N GLN A 366 0.42 16.37 -6.78
CA GLN A 366 1.64 15.59 -6.60
C GLN A 366 2.87 16.40 -6.99
N ALA A 367 2.86 17.05 -8.17
CA ALA A 367 3.96 17.89 -8.63
C ALA A 367 4.25 19.05 -7.66
N LEU A 368 3.21 19.71 -7.14
CA LEU A 368 3.36 20.79 -6.15
C LEU A 368 4.00 20.30 -4.85
N VAL A 369 3.56 19.15 -4.34
CA VAL A 369 4.09 18.58 -3.10
C VAL A 369 5.52 18.10 -3.31
N THR A 370 5.84 17.47 -4.44
CA THR A 370 7.22 17.09 -4.80
C THR A 370 8.13 18.31 -4.87
N ALA A 371 7.73 19.36 -5.60
CA ALA A 371 8.51 20.58 -5.69
C ALA A 371 8.74 21.23 -4.32
N PHE A 372 7.72 21.26 -3.45
CA PHE A 372 7.87 21.74 -2.08
C PHE A 372 8.91 20.93 -1.29
N HIS A 373 8.86 19.60 -1.35
CA HIS A 373 9.83 18.75 -0.64
C HIS A 373 11.25 18.90 -1.19
N ASP A 374 11.42 18.93 -2.51
CA ASP A 374 12.73 19.08 -3.15
C ASP A 374 13.37 20.43 -2.78
N THR A 375 12.60 21.51 -2.85
CA THR A 375 13.06 22.85 -2.42
C THR A 375 13.40 22.86 -0.94
N LEU A 376 12.53 22.30 -0.08
CA LEU A 376 12.76 22.28 1.35
C LEU A 376 14.03 21.50 1.72
N GLN A 377 14.23 20.33 1.13
CA GLN A 377 15.41 19.49 1.40
C GLN A 377 16.72 20.18 1.00
N SER A 378 16.74 20.83 -0.17
CA SER A 378 17.92 21.58 -0.65
C SER A 378 18.26 22.75 0.27
N GLU A 379 17.25 23.50 0.70
CA GLU A 379 17.42 24.69 1.52
C GLU A 379 17.74 24.36 2.97
N VAL A 380 17.11 23.37 3.59
CA VAL A 380 17.40 22.99 4.98
C VAL A 380 18.86 22.55 5.16
N ALA A 381 19.48 21.98 4.12
CA ALA A 381 20.88 21.59 4.13
C ALA A 381 21.85 22.80 4.13
N THR A 382 21.47 23.92 3.53
CA THR A 382 22.39 25.03 3.20
C THR A 382 22.02 26.38 3.82
N ASN A 383 20.77 26.55 4.29
CA ASN A 383 20.19 27.82 4.72
C ASN A 383 19.78 27.79 6.21
N PRO A 384 20.62 28.32 7.12
CA PRO A 384 20.31 28.39 8.54
C PRO A 384 19.05 29.19 8.87
N ALA A 385 18.70 30.19 8.05
CA ALA A 385 17.53 31.03 8.27
C ALA A 385 16.21 30.26 8.07
N LEU A 386 16.21 29.19 7.26
CA LEU A 386 15.10 28.26 7.14
C LEU A 386 15.17 27.14 8.20
N ARG A 387 16.38 26.58 8.40
CA ARG A 387 16.59 25.44 9.30
C ARG A 387 16.26 25.75 10.76
N THR A 388 16.75 26.85 11.31
CA THR A 388 16.52 27.19 12.74
C THR A 388 15.04 27.31 13.11
N PRO A 389 14.19 28.05 12.37
CA PRO A 389 12.76 28.09 12.70
C PRO A 389 12.06 26.75 12.45
N LEU A 390 12.45 25.98 11.42
CA LEU A 390 11.89 24.66 11.16
C LEU A 390 12.20 23.66 12.29
N ASP A 391 13.44 23.66 12.80
CA ASP A 391 13.87 22.84 13.95
C ASP A 391 13.17 23.26 15.26
N GLY A 392 12.65 24.48 15.34
CA GLY A 392 11.86 24.99 16.46
C GLY A 392 10.37 24.65 16.40
N MET A 393 9.87 24.13 15.27
CA MET A 393 8.48 23.67 15.17
C MET A 393 8.26 22.37 15.94
N VAL A 394 7.03 22.16 16.38
CA VAL A 394 6.59 20.90 16.95
C VAL A 394 6.55 19.80 15.87
N ASP A 395 7.10 18.62 16.19
CA ASP A 395 7.10 17.48 15.26
C ASP A 395 5.69 16.89 15.04
N SER A 396 4.78 17.09 16.00
CA SER A 396 3.39 16.67 15.93
C SER A 396 2.48 17.68 16.65
N LEU A 397 1.37 18.04 16.02
CA LEU A 397 0.34 18.94 16.53
C LEU A 397 -1.03 18.46 16.07
N VAL A 398 -1.95 18.27 17.00
CA VAL A 398 -3.34 17.91 16.69
C VAL A 398 -4.21 19.16 16.81
N MET A 399 -4.95 19.50 15.75
CA MET A 399 -5.80 20.69 15.74
C MET A 399 -7.27 20.36 15.43
N TYR A 400 -8.18 21.05 16.11
CA TYR A 400 -9.59 21.16 15.76
C TYR A 400 -9.78 22.30 14.74
N ALA A 401 -9.90 21.95 13.46
CA ALA A 401 -9.94 22.93 12.37
C ALA A 401 -11.12 22.71 11.40
N PRO A 402 -12.38 22.83 11.86
CA PRO A 402 -13.53 22.75 10.97
C PRO A 402 -13.63 23.98 10.04
N PRO A 403 -14.25 23.85 8.87
CA PRO A 403 -14.69 24.98 8.07
C PRO A 403 -15.50 25.99 8.90
N ALA A 404 -15.24 27.29 8.74
CA ALA A 404 -15.90 28.33 9.51
C ALA A 404 -17.43 28.30 9.40
N SER A 405 -17.95 27.89 8.23
CA SER A 405 -19.39 27.72 7.99
C SER A 405 -20.04 26.64 8.86
N TRP A 406 -19.27 25.76 9.49
CA TRP A 406 -19.77 24.70 10.37
C TRP A 406 -19.70 25.09 11.86
N LEU A 407 -19.17 26.26 12.20
CA LEU A 407 -19.09 26.74 13.58
C LEU A 407 -20.36 27.48 14.03
N ASP A 408 -21.46 27.35 13.29
CA ASP A 408 -22.75 27.93 13.65
C ASP A 408 -23.36 27.17 14.85
N PRO A 409 -23.56 27.82 16.01
CA PRO A 409 -24.11 27.19 17.21
C PRO A 409 -25.54 26.66 17.07
N SER A 410 -26.26 27.03 16.00
CA SER A 410 -27.61 26.51 15.70
C SER A 410 -27.59 25.14 15.03
N LEU A 411 -26.43 24.67 14.56
CA LEU A 411 -26.29 23.38 13.91
C LEU A 411 -26.12 22.24 14.92
N ALA A 412 -26.71 21.09 14.58
CA ALA A 412 -26.49 19.83 15.27
C ALA A 412 -25.87 18.82 14.30
N PHE A 413 -24.75 18.23 14.69
CA PHE A 413 -23.99 17.29 13.85
C PHE A 413 -24.35 15.86 14.22
N TYR A 414 -24.77 15.07 13.23
CA TYR A 414 -25.18 13.68 13.44
C TYR A 414 -24.11 12.65 13.03
N GLY A 415 -23.02 13.08 12.39
CA GLY A 415 -21.89 12.24 12.00
C GLY A 415 -20.91 12.97 11.07
N GLY A 416 -19.69 12.45 10.97
CA GLY A 416 -18.69 12.85 9.96
C GLY A 416 -18.25 11.68 9.05
N ASN A 417 -18.73 10.47 9.36
CA ASN A 417 -18.46 9.25 8.61
C ASN A 417 -19.77 8.70 8.03
N PRO A 418 -19.95 8.65 6.69
CA PRO A 418 -21.18 8.19 6.07
C PRO A 418 -21.48 6.70 6.26
N VAL A 419 -20.50 5.89 6.67
CA VAL A 419 -20.72 4.46 6.97
C VAL A 419 -21.08 4.20 8.45
N CYS A 420 -21.07 5.24 9.29
CA CYS A 420 -21.55 5.17 10.67
C CYS A 420 -22.99 5.67 10.78
N LEU A 421 -23.94 4.73 10.82
CA LEU A 421 -25.37 5.01 10.69
C LEU A 421 -26.09 5.34 12.02
N GLY A 422 -25.36 5.40 13.13
CA GLY A 422 -25.88 5.67 14.47
C GLY A 422 -25.23 6.88 15.14
N GLY A 423 -25.78 7.29 16.28
CA GLY A 423 -25.27 8.39 17.08
C GLY A 423 -26.32 9.42 17.48
N ALA A 424 -26.01 10.20 18.52
CA ALA A 424 -26.82 11.32 19.00
C ALA A 424 -26.41 12.62 18.29
N PRO A 425 -27.27 13.66 18.27
CA PRO A 425 -26.85 14.99 17.83
C PRO A 425 -25.73 15.53 18.72
N GLN A 426 -24.69 16.08 18.11
CA GLN A 426 -23.55 16.69 18.79
C GLN A 426 -23.46 18.19 18.46
N ALA A 427 -22.94 18.98 19.40
CA ALA A 427 -22.70 20.41 19.23
C ALA A 427 -21.36 20.73 18.52
N PHE A 428 -20.61 19.70 18.15
CA PHE A 428 -19.32 19.82 17.48
C PHE A 428 -19.32 19.04 16.17
N VAL A 429 -18.57 19.56 15.19
CA VAL A 429 -18.26 18.83 13.96
C VAL A 429 -17.54 17.53 14.30
N GLN A 430 -18.05 16.41 13.81
CA GLN A 430 -17.51 15.09 14.10
C GLN A 430 -16.39 14.69 13.13
N GLN A 431 -15.51 13.80 13.58
CA GLN A 431 -14.38 13.30 12.81
C GLN A 431 -14.80 12.68 11.47
N ALA A 432 -14.01 12.97 10.44
CA ALA A 432 -14.19 12.39 9.12
C ALA A 432 -13.92 10.87 9.13
N PHE A 433 -14.41 10.16 8.11
CA PHE A 433 -14.25 8.72 8.04
C PHE A 433 -12.77 8.29 8.03
N ASN A 434 -12.47 7.21 8.73
CA ASN A 434 -11.22 6.47 8.67
C ASN A 434 -11.49 5.02 8.24
N PHE A 435 -10.51 4.41 7.59
CA PHE A 435 -10.53 3.00 7.26
C PHE A 435 -10.75 2.11 8.49
N TYR A 436 -10.15 2.45 9.62
CA TYR A 436 -10.21 1.67 10.86
C TYR A 436 -11.39 2.04 11.77
N ASP A 437 -12.35 2.83 11.27
CA ASP A 437 -13.49 3.23 12.08
C ASP A 437 -14.39 2.04 12.42
N ILE A 438 -14.75 1.96 13.69
CA ILE A 438 -15.63 0.92 14.25
C ILE A 438 -17.03 1.45 14.63
N CYS A 439 -17.30 2.73 14.35
CA CYS A 439 -18.59 3.40 14.59
C CYS A 439 -19.13 3.34 16.05
N THR A 440 -18.25 3.29 17.05
CA THR A 440 -18.64 3.21 18.47
C THR A 440 -18.61 4.54 19.23
N SER A 441 -17.96 5.58 18.69
CA SER A 441 -17.81 6.86 19.39
C SER A 441 -17.93 8.04 18.44
N GLN A 442 -18.56 9.13 18.92
CA GLN A 442 -18.67 10.40 18.20
C GLN A 442 -17.56 11.33 18.70
N ARG A 443 -16.53 11.54 17.89
CA ARG A 443 -15.34 12.32 18.25
C ARG A 443 -15.33 13.66 17.52
N PRO A 444 -14.82 14.75 18.11
CA PRO A 444 -14.59 15.99 17.39
C PRO A 444 -13.65 15.81 16.19
N LEU A 445 -13.83 16.67 15.18
CA LEU A 445 -12.94 16.72 14.02
C LEU A 445 -11.53 17.13 14.43
N THR A 446 -10.56 16.24 14.25
CA THR A 446 -9.15 16.52 14.50
C THR A 446 -8.32 16.28 13.25
N THR A 447 -7.32 17.11 13.04
CA THR A 447 -6.33 16.96 11.96
C THR A 447 -4.93 16.98 12.56
N ASP A 448 -4.12 15.99 12.18
CA ASP A 448 -2.72 15.87 12.58
C ASP A 448 -1.84 16.71 11.65
N PHE A 449 -0.99 17.53 12.25
CA PHE A 449 -0.01 18.35 11.59
C PHE A 449 1.40 18.00 12.07
N ASN A 450 2.38 18.15 11.19
CA ASN A 450 3.79 18.14 11.51
C ASN A 450 4.43 19.42 10.96
N LYS A 451 5.70 19.67 11.29
CA LYS A 451 6.41 20.87 10.82
C LYS A 451 6.34 21.09 9.29
N TYR A 452 6.33 20.01 8.51
CA TYR A 452 6.22 20.08 7.04
C TYR A 452 4.84 20.52 6.58
N SER A 453 3.77 19.92 7.13
CA SER A 453 2.41 20.27 6.75
C SER A 453 2.00 21.64 7.26
N VAL A 454 2.50 22.08 8.42
CA VAL A 454 2.34 23.45 8.92
C VAL A 454 3.00 24.44 7.95
N LEU A 455 4.27 24.23 7.59
CA LEU A 455 4.96 25.11 6.65
C LEU A 455 4.27 25.15 5.29
N PHE A 456 3.91 23.99 4.74
CA PHE A 456 3.18 23.88 3.48
C PHE A 456 1.85 24.64 3.52
N ALA A 457 1.07 24.45 4.60
CA ALA A 457 -0.19 25.17 4.80
C ALA A 457 0.04 26.69 4.91
N GLY A 458 1.07 27.14 5.63
CA GLY A 458 1.44 28.55 5.73
C GLY A 458 1.78 29.18 4.38
N LEU A 459 2.56 28.47 3.56
CA LEU A 459 2.91 28.91 2.20
C LEU A 459 1.69 28.96 1.29
N ALA A 460 0.72 28.05 1.47
CA ALA A 460 -0.53 28.04 0.70
C ALA A 460 -1.54 29.10 1.15
N THR A 461 -1.47 29.57 2.40
CA THR A 461 -2.48 30.43 3.03
C THR A 461 -1.98 31.83 3.38
N ARG A 462 -0.87 32.27 2.78
CA ARG A 462 -0.17 33.55 3.04
C ARG A 462 -1.03 34.81 3.21
N ASN A 463 -2.20 34.85 2.58
CA ASN A 463 -3.11 35.99 2.60
C ASN A 463 -4.29 35.85 3.59
N GLN A 464 -4.28 34.83 4.45
CA GLN A 464 -5.34 34.57 5.41
C GLN A 464 -4.94 35.04 6.82
N PRO A 465 -5.87 35.62 7.60
CA PRO A 465 -5.60 35.98 8.98
C PRO A 465 -5.44 34.73 9.85
N ILE A 466 -4.25 34.55 10.45
CA ILE A 466 -3.91 33.39 11.29
C ILE A 466 -4.17 33.67 12.79
N GLY A 467 -4.44 34.91 13.16
CA GLY A 467 -4.46 35.38 14.56
C GLY A 467 -5.43 34.64 15.51
N SER A 468 -6.53 34.09 14.98
CA SER A 468 -7.53 33.33 15.75
C SER A 468 -7.47 31.82 15.52
N LEU A 469 -6.50 31.31 14.74
CA LEU A 469 -6.42 29.88 14.39
C LEU A 469 -6.21 28.99 15.63
N CYS A 470 -5.40 29.49 16.57
CA CYS A 470 -5.06 28.76 17.78
C CYS A 470 -6.08 28.96 18.91
N ASP A 471 -7.11 29.78 18.71
CA ASP A 471 -8.15 29.98 19.71
C ASP A 471 -9.09 28.76 19.73
N GLY A 472 -9.33 28.21 20.93
CA GLY A 472 -10.17 27.01 21.10
C GLY A 472 -9.48 25.68 20.78
N GLN A 473 -8.18 25.68 20.48
CA GLN A 473 -7.39 24.45 20.39
C GLN A 473 -7.12 23.86 21.79
N GLU A 474 -6.98 22.54 21.89
CA GLU A 474 -6.54 21.90 23.14
C GLU A 474 -5.08 22.28 23.47
N ASP A 475 -4.19 22.24 22.49
CA ASP A 475 -2.80 22.68 22.61
C ASP A 475 -2.57 24.08 22.00
N VAL A 476 -3.05 25.10 22.72
CA VAL A 476 -2.90 26.51 22.31
C VAL A 476 -1.43 26.92 22.20
N LEU A 477 -0.57 26.45 23.12
CA LEU A 477 0.85 26.84 23.14
C LEU A 477 1.60 26.21 21.96
N GLY A 478 1.42 24.91 21.72
CA GLY A 478 2.00 24.21 20.57
C GLY A 478 1.55 24.81 19.25
N CYS A 479 0.25 25.14 19.12
CA CYS A 479 -0.26 25.84 17.94
C CYS A 479 0.41 27.21 17.74
N ARG A 480 0.50 28.04 18.79
CA ARG A 480 1.13 29.37 18.69
C ARG A 480 2.62 29.28 18.35
N LEU A 481 3.33 28.30 18.90
CA LEU A 481 4.73 28.03 18.55
C LEU A 481 4.86 27.61 17.08
N ALA A 482 4.03 26.68 16.62
CA ALA A 482 4.01 26.23 15.23
C ALA A 482 3.77 27.41 14.27
N VAL A 483 2.76 28.25 14.55
CA VAL A 483 2.46 29.45 13.75
C VAL A 483 3.61 30.45 13.78
N HIS A 484 4.20 30.73 14.94
CA HIS A 484 5.33 31.66 15.06
C HIS A 484 6.53 31.22 14.22
N HIS A 485 6.93 29.95 14.35
CA HIS A 485 8.03 29.39 13.59
C HIS A 485 7.72 29.30 12.09
N MET A 486 6.46 29.03 11.73
CA MET A 486 6.01 29.01 10.33
C MET A 486 6.15 30.37 9.67
N LEU A 487 5.68 31.42 10.33
CA LEU A 487 5.83 32.79 9.85
C LEU A 487 7.30 33.21 9.74
N ALA A 488 8.17 32.72 10.63
CA ALA A 488 9.61 32.96 10.55
C ALA A 488 10.29 32.21 9.38
N SER A 489 9.77 31.04 8.99
CA SER A 489 10.29 30.25 7.87
C SER A 489 9.88 30.78 6.48
N ILE A 490 8.71 31.41 6.35
CA ILE A 490 8.17 31.85 5.04
C ILE A 490 9.13 32.79 4.27
N PRO A 491 9.71 33.86 4.86
CA PRO A 491 10.59 34.76 4.12
C PRO A 491 11.82 34.07 3.53
N ALA A 492 12.38 33.09 4.23
CA ALA A 492 13.53 32.31 3.75
C ALA A 492 13.14 31.41 2.56
N PHE A 493 11.89 30.94 2.51
CA PHE A 493 11.35 30.18 1.38
C PHE A 493 11.07 31.10 0.16
N ASP A 494 10.67 32.34 0.39
CA ASP A 494 10.35 33.31 -0.67
C ASP A 494 11.56 33.76 -1.49
N THR A 495 12.71 33.87 -0.85
CA THR A 495 13.97 34.16 -1.54
C THR A 495 14.39 33.06 -2.51
N VAL A 496 13.87 31.84 -2.32
CA VAL A 496 14.25 30.64 -3.09
C VAL A 496 13.32 30.44 -4.28
N VAL A 497 12.02 30.73 -4.12
CA VAL A 497 11.03 30.61 -5.22
C VAL A 497 11.16 31.74 -6.25
N GLN A 498 11.78 32.87 -5.90
CA GLN A 498 12.01 34.00 -6.81
C GLN A 498 13.28 33.87 -7.66
N THR A 499 14.17 32.94 -7.33
CA THR A 499 15.37 32.57 -8.11
C THR A 499 15.10 31.34 -8.96
#